data_AF-A0A067EWX7-F1
#
_entry.id   AF-A0A067EWX7-F1
#
_cell.length_a   1.000
_cell.length_b   1.000
_cell.length_c   1.000
_cell.angle_alpha   90.00
_cell.angle_beta   90.00
_cell.angle_gamma   90.00
#
_symmetry.space_group_name_H-M   'P 1'
#
loop_
_entity.id
_entity.type
_entity.pdbx_description
1 polymer ?
#
loop_
_entity_poly.entity_id
_entity_poly.type
_entity_poly.pdbx_seq_one_letter_code
_entity_poly.pdbx_strand_id
1 'polypeptide(L)'
;MYLKKPLWSEGVEKQMESETETAAATAVGELANSLKQQRVQREITLALRTGLRDARAEFSFLRVRGLRSLLKILRSVAESDSTIHFFCQSQSVPELQVVPVLFQHSFKEDSVDERVTSLDHIFTVDPMRVTSPSTDAEVALALRVLEGCCLLHRESAILAHKHKAIKILMNILSTRGALEQGACLDALTSLMLDSSANQLDFEACNGIEEVAELIRDKQVDENLRFMFYLLLIST
;
A
#
# COMPACT_ATOMS: atom_id res chain seq x y z
N MET A 1 -3.92 23.51 -17.87
CA MET A 1 -3.02 22.52 -18.51
C MET A 1 -3.74 21.18 -18.54
N TYR A 2 -4.11 20.70 -19.73
CA TYR A 2 -4.67 19.37 -19.90
C TYR A 2 -3.54 18.35 -19.82
N LEU A 3 -3.37 17.71 -18.66
CA LEU A 3 -2.48 16.56 -18.54
C LEU A 3 -3.13 15.42 -19.35
N LYS A 4 -2.44 14.95 -20.39
CA LYS A 4 -2.83 13.74 -21.12
C LYS A 4 -3.01 12.60 -20.12
N LYS A 5 -4.06 11.79 -20.31
CA LYS A 5 -4.26 10.56 -19.53
C LYS A 5 -3.00 9.69 -19.65
N PRO A 6 -2.57 9.06 -18.55
CA PRO A 6 -1.31 8.37 -18.57
C PRO A 6 -1.48 7.00 -19.24
N LEU A 7 -0.44 6.52 -19.93
CA LEU A 7 -0.57 5.47 -20.97
C LEU A 7 -0.96 4.09 -20.42
N TRP A 8 -0.71 3.87 -19.14
CA TRP A 8 -1.06 2.68 -18.38
C TRP A 8 -2.56 2.63 -17.99
N SER A 9 -3.37 3.61 -18.41
CA SER A 9 -4.84 3.61 -18.24
C SER A 9 -5.60 3.29 -19.52
N GLU A 10 -4.91 3.10 -20.65
CA GLU A 10 -5.52 2.73 -21.93
C GLU A 10 -5.27 1.24 -22.20
N GLY A 11 -6.35 0.46 -22.08
CA GLY A 11 -6.37 -0.94 -22.47
C GLY A 11 -5.94 -1.12 -23.92
N VAL A 12 -5.13 -2.15 -24.16
CA VAL A 12 -4.52 -2.46 -25.46
C VAL A 12 -5.59 -2.62 -26.54
N GLU A 13 -5.72 -1.65 -27.44
CA GLU A 13 -6.51 -1.81 -28.66
C GLU A 13 -5.83 -2.83 -29.59
N LYS A 14 -6.61 -3.84 -29.99
CA LYS A 14 -6.22 -4.89 -30.93
C LYS A 14 -5.87 -4.28 -32.29
N GLN A 15 -4.65 -4.50 -32.76
CA GLN A 15 -4.27 -4.30 -34.16
C GLN A 15 -4.55 -5.57 -34.96
N MET A 16 -5.21 -5.40 -36.11
CA MET A 16 -5.42 -6.45 -37.12
C MET A 16 -4.66 -6.04 -38.39
N GLU A 17 -3.66 -6.87 -38.71
CA GLU A 17 -3.03 -7.26 -39.99
C GLU A 17 -2.84 -6.26 -41.15
N SER A 18 -1.59 -6.19 -41.64
CA SER A 18 -1.26 -6.47 -43.05
C SER A 18 0.18 -6.97 -43.17
N GLU A 19 0.34 -8.14 -43.77
CA GLU A 19 1.62 -8.79 -44.07
C GLU A 19 2.31 -8.12 -45.26
N THR A 20 3.54 -7.63 -45.05
CA THR A 20 4.75 -7.79 -45.90
C THR A 20 5.73 -6.67 -45.56
N GLU A 21 6.59 -6.84 -44.54
CA GLU A 21 7.68 -5.89 -44.31
C GLU A 21 8.88 -6.52 -43.58
N THR A 22 10.05 -6.23 -44.15
CA THR A 22 11.42 -6.73 -43.91
C THR A 22 11.91 -6.79 -42.45
N ALA A 23 13.01 -7.53 -42.21
CA ALA A 23 13.72 -7.61 -40.92
C ALA A 23 14.02 -6.24 -40.26
N ALA A 24 14.09 -5.16 -41.04
CA ALA A 24 14.21 -3.78 -40.54
C ALA A 24 12.91 -3.26 -39.90
N ALA A 25 11.75 -3.59 -40.45
CA ALA A 25 10.45 -3.22 -39.88
C ALA A 25 10.18 -3.95 -38.56
N THR A 26 10.60 -5.22 -38.45
CA THR A 26 10.57 -5.96 -37.16
C THR A 26 11.53 -5.35 -36.14
N ALA A 27 12.74 -4.97 -36.52
CA ALA A 27 13.69 -4.31 -35.60
C ALA A 27 13.19 -2.93 -35.12
N VAL A 28 12.55 -2.15 -36.00
CA VAL A 28 11.93 -0.87 -35.65
C VAL A 28 10.72 -1.08 -34.72
N GLY A 29 9.90 -2.11 -34.96
CA GLY A 29 8.79 -2.50 -34.09
C GLY A 29 9.25 -2.91 -32.69
N GLU A 30 10.31 -3.72 -32.59
CA GLU A 30 10.93 -4.11 -31.32
C GLU A 30 11.48 -2.91 -30.55
N LEU A 31 12.17 -1.99 -31.24
CA LEU A 31 12.66 -0.76 -30.64
C LEU A 31 11.50 0.11 -30.13
N ALA A 32 10.44 0.27 -30.91
CA ALA A 32 9.26 1.04 -30.52
C ALA A 32 8.59 0.45 -29.27
N ASN A 33 8.47 -0.88 -29.20
CA ASN A 33 7.94 -1.58 -28.03
C ASN A 33 8.84 -1.41 -26.80
N SER A 34 10.15 -1.50 -26.96
CA SER A 34 11.13 -1.27 -25.89
C SER A 34 11.04 0.17 -25.34
N LEU A 35 10.95 1.17 -26.23
CA LEU A 35 10.76 2.56 -25.83
C LEU A 35 9.42 2.80 -25.12
N LYS A 36 8.35 2.13 -25.57
CA LYS A 36 7.03 2.16 -24.90
C LYS A 36 7.12 1.57 -23.49
N GLN A 37 7.77 0.44 -23.31
CA GLN A 37 8.00 -0.17 -22.00
C GLN A 37 8.82 0.74 -21.08
N GLN A 38 9.93 1.30 -21.56
CA GLN A 38 10.74 2.25 -20.78
C GLN A 38 9.93 3.48 -20.37
N ARG A 39 9.06 3.98 -21.25
CA ARG A 39 8.17 5.10 -20.93
C ARG A 39 7.20 4.73 -19.81
N VAL A 40 6.55 3.57 -19.90
CA VAL A 40 5.63 3.09 -18.85
C VAL A 40 6.37 2.95 -17.51
N GLN A 41 7.57 2.36 -17.50
CA GLN A 41 8.39 2.24 -16.30
C GLN A 41 8.71 3.60 -15.66
N ARG A 42 9.07 4.60 -16.48
CA ARG A 42 9.32 5.98 -16.00
C ARG A 42 8.06 6.62 -15.44
N GLU A 43 6.91 6.43 -16.09
CA GLU A 43 5.62 6.97 -15.62
C GLU A 43 5.23 6.36 -14.26
N ILE A 44 5.34 5.03 -14.10
CA ILE A 44 5.10 4.34 -12.82
C ILE A 44 6.04 4.88 -11.74
N THR A 45 7.34 4.98 -12.03
CA THR A 45 8.35 5.48 -11.10
C THR A 45 8.06 6.91 -10.64
N LEU A 46 7.71 7.80 -11.57
CA LEU A 46 7.36 9.18 -11.27
C LEU A 46 6.07 9.30 -10.46
N ALA A 47 5.06 8.49 -10.78
CA ALA A 47 3.81 8.44 -10.06
C ALA A 47 4.02 7.96 -8.62
N LEU A 48 4.80 6.89 -8.41
CA LEU A 48 5.17 6.38 -7.09
C LEU A 48 5.93 7.43 -6.29
N ARG A 49 6.99 8.03 -6.86
CA ARG A 49 7.77 9.08 -6.17
C ARG A 49 6.90 10.26 -5.77
N THR A 50 5.91 10.63 -6.58
CA THR A 50 4.98 11.73 -6.26
C THR A 50 4.01 11.32 -5.15
N GLY A 51 3.40 10.14 -5.23
CA GLY A 51 2.50 9.62 -4.20
C GLY A 51 3.20 9.43 -2.85
N LEU A 52 4.42 8.88 -2.85
CA LEU A 52 5.21 8.67 -1.64
C LEU A 52 5.67 9.97 -0.99
N ARG A 53 5.98 11.00 -1.78
CA ARG A 53 6.31 12.33 -1.24
C ARG A 53 5.14 12.90 -0.44
N ASP A 54 3.93 12.82 -1.00
CA ASP A 54 2.72 13.29 -0.32
C ASP A 54 2.40 12.40 0.90
N ALA A 55 2.61 11.08 0.80
CA ALA A 55 2.42 10.12 1.90
C ALA A 55 3.42 10.30 3.07
N ARG A 56 4.58 10.92 2.83
CA ARG A 56 5.57 11.27 3.86
C ARG A 56 5.32 12.62 4.52
N ALA A 57 4.27 13.33 4.14
CA ALA A 57 4.02 14.68 4.64
C ALA A 57 3.65 14.70 6.13
N GLU A 58 3.98 15.80 6.79
CA GLU A 58 3.69 16.03 8.22
C GLU A 58 2.18 16.19 8.49
N PHE A 59 1.42 16.57 7.45
CA PHE A 59 -0.02 16.82 7.52
C PHE A 59 -0.85 15.65 6.95
N SER A 60 -1.81 15.16 7.72
CA SER A 60 -2.69 14.05 7.36
C SER A 60 -3.43 14.26 6.03
N PHE A 61 -3.87 15.48 5.71
CA PHE A 61 -4.55 15.75 4.44
C PHE A 61 -3.65 15.51 3.21
N LEU A 62 -2.35 15.81 3.31
CA LEU A 62 -1.38 15.51 2.26
C LEU A 62 -1.11 14.01 2.20
N ARG A 63 -0.99 13.35 3.36
CA ARG A 63 -0.83 11.88 3.39
C ARG A 63 -2.00 11.16 2.76
N VAL A 64 -3.23 11.53 3.10
CA VAL A 64 -4.46 11.01 2.48
C VAL A 64 -4.45 11.21 0.96
N ARG A 65 -4.02 12.39 0.47
CA ARG A 65 -3.86 12.65 -0.97
C ARG A 65 -2.81 11.70 -1.59
N GLY A 66 -1.67 11.54 -0.94
CA GLY A 66 -0.61 10.63 -1.37
C GLY A 66 -1.09 9.18 -1.44
N LEU A 67 -1.74 8.68 -0.38
CA LEU A 67 -2.30 7.33 -0.31
C LEU A 67 -3.36 7.07 -1.37
N ARG A 68 -4.25 8.03 -1.65
CA ARG A 68 -5.20 7.92 -2.78
C ARG A 68 -4.50 7.82 -4.12
N SER A 69 -3.43 8.59 -4.31
CA SER A 69 -2.61 8.50 -5.52
C SER A 69 -1.94 7.13 -5.63
N LEU A 70 -1.38 6.61 -4.53
CA LEU A 70 -0.76 5.28 -4.49
C LEU A 70 -1.77 4.17 -4.78
N LEU A 71 -2.96 4.22 -4.19
CA LEU A 71 -4.00 3.23 -4.44
C LEU A 71 -4.46 3.23 -5.90
N LYS A 72 -4.57 4.41 -6.52
CA LYS A 72 -4.83 4.54 -7.96
C LYS A 72 -3.70 3.91 -8.78
N ILE A 73 -2.45 4.06 -8.34
CA ILE A 73 -1.30 3.43 -9.00
C ILE A 73 -1.36 1.92 -8.91
N LEU A 74 -1.57 1.36 -7.71
CA LEU A 74 -1.64 -0.09 -7.54
C LEU A 74 -2.76 -0.70 -8.39
N ARG A 75 -3.94 -0.04 -8.45
CA ARG A 75 -5.05 -0.51 -9.28
C ARG A 75 -4.68 -0.63 -10.76
N SER A 76 -4.06 0.40 -11.33
CA SER A 76 -3.70 0.37 -12.75
C SER A 76 -2.43 -0.45 -13.03
N VAL A 77 -1.54 -0.61 -12.05
CA VAL A 77 -0.43 -1.57 -12.15
C VAL A 77 -0.93 -3.00 -12.21
N ALA A 78 -2.00 -3.34 -11.49
CA ALA A 78 -2.60 -4.67 -11.46
C ALA A 78 -3.25 -5.10 -12.79
N GLU A 79 -3.38 -4.19 -13.77
CA GLU A 79 -4.03 -4.49 -15.06
C GLU A 79 -3.17 -5.34 -16.02
N SER A 80 -1.85 -5.43 -15.81
CA SER A 80 -0.97 -6.24 -16.67
C SER A 80 0.27 -6.79 -15.96
N ASP A 81 0.72 -7.98 -16.34
CA ASP A 81 1.93 -8.60 -15.77
C ASP A 81 3.19 -7.74 -15.99
N SER A 82 3.26 -7.03 -17.12
CA SER A 82 4.38 -6.14 -17.42
C SER A 82 4.47 -4.95 -16.46
N THR A 83 3.33 -4.37 -16.07
CA THR A 83 3.27 -3.26 -15.12
C THR A 83 3.51 -3.74 -13.70
N ILE A 84 3.03 -4.94 -13.35
CA ILE A 84 3.37 -5.62 -12.08
C ILE A 84 4.89 -5.80 -11.97
N HIS A 85 5.54 -6.32 -13.01
CA HIS A 85 6.99 -6.49 -13.03
C HIS A 85 7.74 -5.16 -12.80
N PHE A 86 7.33 -4.07 -13.47
CA PHE A 86 7.95 -2.75 -13.25
C PHE A 86 7.70 -2.21 -11.84
N PHE A 87 6.52 -2.46 -11.26
CA PHE A 87 6.26 -2.13 -9.87
C PHE A 87 7.17 -2.90 -8.92
N CYS A 88 7.28 -4.23 -9.07
CA CYS A 88 8.19 -5.06 -8.26
C CYS A 88 9.63 -4.54 -8.33
N GLN A 89 10.13 -4.25 -9.54
CA GLN A 89 11.48 -3.68 -9.72
C GLN A 89 11.64 -2.32 -9.00
N SER A 90 10.59 -1.48 -9.00
CA SER A 90 10.62 -0.20 -8.28
C SER A 90 10.73 -0.40 -6.76
N GLN A 91 10.17 -1.48 -6.20
CA GLN A 91 10.22 -1.77 -4.77
C GLN A 91 11.61 -2.23 -4.29
N SER A 92 12.53 -2.57 -5.20
CA SER A 92 13.94 -2.79 -4.85
C SER A 92 14.70 -1.48 -4.59
N VAL A 93 14.14 -0.32 -4.97
CA VAL A 93 14.75 1.00 -4.75
C VAL A 93 14.23 1.58 -3.43
N PRO A 94 15.10 1.85 -2.43
CA PRO A 94 14.66 2.28 -1.10
C PRO A 94 13.75 3.51 -1.08
N GLU A 95 14.01 4.48 -1.96
CA GLU A 95 13.19 5.71 -2.05
C GLU A 95 11.76 5.45 -2.51
N LEU A 96 11.53 4.36 -3.26
CA LEU A 96 10.26 4.00 -3.90
C LEU A 96 9.52 2.89 -3.15
N GLN A 97 10.09 2.39 -2.05
CA GLN A 97 9.44 1.40 -1.21
C GLN A 97 8.20 1.99 -0.54
N VAL A 98 7.06 1.35 -0.77
CA VAL A 98 5.77 1.81 -0.23
C VAL A 98 5.61 1.38 1.22
N VAL A 99 5.90 0.11 1.53
CA VAL A 99 5.66 -0.48 2.85
C VAL A 99 6.30 0.31 4.00
N PRO A 100 7.60 0.67 3.98
CA PRO A 100 8.21 1.42 5.08
C PRO A 100 7.55 2.78 5.31
N VAL A 101 7.08 3.44 4.25
CA VAL A 101 6.42 4.75 4.35
C VAL A 101 5.10 4.64 5.10
N LEU A 102 4.31 3.58 4.86
CA LEU A 102 3.05 3.36 5.57
C LEU A 102 3.28 3.22 7.07
N PHE A 103 4.26 2.40 7.46
CA PHE A 103 4.58 2.16 8.87
C PHE A 103 5.21 3.36 9.57
N GLN A 104 5.98 4.19 8.85
CA GLN A 104 6.64 5.36 9.43
C GLN A 104 5.71 6.56 9.58
N HIS A 105 4.70 6.71 8.72
CA HIS A 105 3.90 7.93 8.63
C HIS A 105 2.41 7.74 8.90
N SER A 106 1.81 6.61 8.52
CA SER A 106 0.36 6.41 8.62
C SER A 106 -0.04 5.44 9.73
N PHE A 107 0.78 4.43 10.01
CA PHE A 107 0.58 3.49 11.13
C PHE A 107 1.43 3.81 12.36
N LYS A 108 2.09 4.99 12.38
CA LYS A 108 2.85 5.41 13.55
C LYS A 108 1.87 5.62 14.70
N GLU A 109 2.01 4.79 15.74
CA GLU A 109 1.32 5.01 17.00
C GLU A 109 1.97 6.22 17.68
N ASP A 110 1.16 7.15 18.19
CA ASP A 110 1.63 8.31 18.94
C ASP A 110 2.33 7.82 20.22
N SER A 111 3.64 7.58 20.14
CA SER A 111 4.43 7.24 21.32
C SER A 111 4.35 8.42 22.28
N VAL A 112 4.13 8.11 23.57
CA VAL A 112 3.95 9.08 24.65
C VAL A 112 5.09 10.12 24.74
N ASP A 113 6.27 9.79 24.22
CA ASP A 113 7.44 10.69 24.13
C ASP A 113 7.29 11.86 23.13
N GLU A 114 6.31 11.83 22.22
CA GLU A 114 5.99 12.98 21.34
C GLU A 114 4.97 13.94 21.97
N ARG A 115 4.43 13.63 23.15
CA ARG A 115 3.55 14.54 23.89
C ARG A 115 4.40 15.58 24.63
N VAL A 116 4.53 16.76 24.00
CA VAL A 116 4.97 18.05 24.55
C VAL A 116 5.37 17.98 26.04
N THR A 117 6.62 17.64 26.32
CA THR A 117 7.20 17.88 27.64
C THR A 117 7.43 19.39 27.79
N SER A 118 6.98 19.95 28.91
CA SER A 118 6.96 21.36 29.29
C SER A 118 7.96 22.30 28.58
N LEU A 119 7.44 23.42 28.06
CA LEU A 119 8.17 24.51 27.38
C LEU A 119 9.02 25.38 28.32
N ASP A 120 9.53 24.86 29.44
CA ASP A 120 10.20 25.69 30.45
C ASP A 120 11.66 26.05 30.11
N HIS A 121 12.23 25.59 28.99
CA HIS A 121 13.64 25.84 28.61
C HIS A 121 13.76 26.35 27.17
N ILE A 122 13.42 27.64 26.98
CA ILE A 122 12.99 28.26 25.71
C ILE A 122 14.10 28.49 24.64
N PHE A 123 15.39 28.23 24.83
CA PHE A 123 16.40 28.72 23.86
C PHE A 123 17.56 27.79 23.46
N THR A 124 17.38 26.46 23.37
CA THR A 124 18.41 25.59 22.73
C THR A 124 17.89 24.25 22.19
N VAL A 125 16.67 24.20 21.65
CA VAL A 125 16.10 22.94 21.15
C VAL A 125 15.64 23.09 19.70
N ASP A 126 16.04 22.15 18.85
CA ASP A 126 15.59 22.05 17.46
C ASP A 126 14.05 22.01 17.40
N PRO A 127 13.42 22.68 16.42
CA PRO A 127 11.97 22.71 16.31
C PRO A 127 11.44 21.29 16.14
N MET A 128 10.70 20.82 17.15
CA MET A 128 10.04 19.53 17.13
C MET A 128 9.05 19.48 15.96
N ARG A 129 9.21 18.50 15.07
CA ARG A 129 8.30 18.31 13.94
C ARG A 129 6.97 17.82 14.48
N VAL A 130 5.98 18.72 14.54
CA VAL A 130 4.61 18.37 14.90
C VAL A 130 3.99 17.61 13.72
N THR A 131 4.14 16.29 13.73
CA THR A 131 3.38 15.40 12.84
C THR A 131 1.94 15.36 13.31
N SER A 132 0.99 15.66 12.43
CA SER A 132 -0.42 15.45 12.76
C SER A 132 -0.74 13.95 12.91
N PRO A 133 -1.56 13.56 13.90
CA PRO A 133 -1.92 12.15 14.10
C PRO A 133 -2.71 11.61 12.91
N SER A 134 -2.63 10.30 12.70
CA SER A 134 -3.35 9.62 11.62
C SER A 134 -4.85 9.63 11.86
N THR A 135 -5.59 10.16 10.88
CA THR A 135 -7.06 10.09 10.88
C THR A 135 -7.55 8.71 10.46
N ASP A 136 -8.76 8.33 10.84
CA ASP A 136 -9.36 7.03 10.48
C ASP A 136 -9.37 6.80 8.95
N ALA A 137 -9.73 7.83 8.17
CA ALA A 137 -9.68 7.78 6.71
C ALA A 137 -8.27 7.58 6.15
N GLU A 138 -7.24 8.11 6.82
CA GLU A 138 -5.85 7.89 6.45
C GLU A 138 -5.44 6.44 6.69
N VAL A 139 -5.77 5.90 7.87
CA VAL A 139 -5.48 4.52 8.26
C VAL A 139 -6.16 3.54 7.30
N ALA A 140 -7.45 3.73 7.01
CA ALA A 140 -8.18 2.87 6.06
C ALA A 140 -7.56 2.88 4.65
N LEU A 141 -7.10 4.05 4.18
CA LEU A 141 -6.40 4.15 2.89
C LEU A 141 -5.02 3.47 2.94
N ALA A 142 -4.27 3.65 4.02
CA ALA A 142 -2.96 3.03 4.20
C ALA A 142 -3.07 1.50 4.23
N LEU A 143 -4.10 0.95 4.91
CA LEU A 143 -4.38 -0.48 4.93
C LEU A 143 -4.65 -1.03 3.53
N ARG A 144 -5.46 -0.33 2.72
CA ARG A 144 -5.70 -0.74 1.32
C ARG A 144 -4.48 -0.62 0.41
N VAL A 145 -3.60 0.35 0.67
CA VAL A 145 -2.32 0.45 -0.05
C VAL A 145 -1.41 -0.71 0.35
N LEU A 146 -1.36 -1.07 1.64
CA LEU A 146 -0.60 -2.21 2.14
C LEU A 146 -1.10 -3.52 1.53
N GLU A 147 -2.41 -3.72 1.51
CA GLU A 147 -3.08 -4.86 0.88
C GLU A 147 -2.64 -5.01 -0.58
N GLY A 148 -2.83 -3.96 -1.40
CA GLY A 148 -2.43 -3.99 -2.80
C GLY A 148 -0.94 -4.25 -3.00
N CYS A 149 -0.08 -3.73 -2.11
CA CYS A 149 1.36 -4.00 -2.18
C CYS A 149 1.71 -5.46 -1.90
N CYS A 150 1.01 -6.11 -0.96
CA CYS A 150 1.25 -7.51 -0.61
C CYS A 150 0.71 -8.46 -1.69
N LEU A 151 -0.44 -8.14 -2.30
CA LEU A 151 -1.00 -8.91 -3.40
C LEU A 151 -0.15 -8.83 -4.67
N LEU A 152 0.48 -7.68 -4.95
CA LEU A 152 1.26 -7.48 -6.16
C LEU A 152 2.73 -7.89 -6.01
N HIS A 153 3.28 -7.89 -4.79
CA HIS A 153 4.71 -8.09 -4.57
C HIS A 153 4.98 -8.83 -3.25
N ARG A 154 5.42 -10.09 -3.35
CA ARG A 154 5.66 -10.97 -2.20
C ARG A 154 6.65 -10.39 -1.18
N GLU A 155 7.71 -9.70 -1.62
CA GLU A 155 8.68 -9.14 -0.67
C GLU A 155 8.09 -7.99 0.16
N SER A 156 6.98 -7.39 -0.26
CA SER A 156 6.24 -6.39 0.53
C SER A 156 5.77 -6.99 1.86
N ALA A 157 5.28 -8.24 1.86
CA ALA A 157 4.87 -8.93 3.08
C ALA A 157 6.06 -9.21 4.02
N ILE A 158 7.23 -9.49 3.45
CA ILE A 158 8.48 -9.68 4.21
C ILE A 158 8.96 -8.37 4.82
N LEU A 159 8.87 -7.25 4.08
CA LEU A 159 9.18 -5.93 4.60
C LEU A 159 8.21 -5.54 5.71
N ALA A 160 6.92 -5.81 5.55
CA ALA A 160 5.90 -5.53 6.55
C ALA A 160 6.16 -6.32 7.85
N HIS A 161 6.56 -7.59 7.74
CA HIS A 161 6.98 -8.40 8.90
C HIS A 161 8.11 -7.71 9.71
N LYS A 162 9.11 -7.11 9.04
CA LYS A 162 10.19 -6.37 9.73
C LYS A 162 9.67 -5.17 10.54
N HIS A 163 8.53 -4.63 10.18
CA HIS A 163 7.84 -3.56 10.88
C HIS A 163 6.84 -4.05 11.93
N LYS A 164 6.83 -5.35 12.26
CA LYS A 164 5.86 -5.97 13.19
C LYS A 164 4.42 -5.72 12.75
N ALA A 165 4.16 -5.83 11.44
CA ALA A 165 2.89 -5.48 10.83
C ALA A 165 1.69 -6.14 11.52
N ILE A 166 1.78 -7.43 11.84
CA ILE A 166 0.68 -8.16 12.48
C ILE A 166 0.27 -7.51 13.79
N LYS A 167 1.21 -7.22 14.69
CA LYS A 167 0.91 -6.57 15.97
C LYS A 167 0.24 -5.20 15.78
N ILE A 168 0.73 -4.41 14.84
CA ILE A 168 0.19 -3.07 14.54
C ILE A 168 -1.24 -3.19 13.98
N LEU A 169 -1.48 -4.12 13.07
CA LEU A 169 -2.78 -4.33 12.46
C LEU A 169 -3.78 -4.89 13.49
N MET A 170 -3.37 -5.79 14.37
CA MET A 170 -4.24 -6.25 15.48
C MET A 170 -4.64 -5.09 16.39
N ASN A 171 -3.71 -4.19 16.72
CA ASN A 171 -4.06 -2.99 17.49
C ASN A 171 -5.07 -2.09 16.75
N ILE A 172 -4.88 -1.89 15.44
CA ILE A 172 -5.84 -1.14 14.61
C ILE A 172 -7.22 -1.81 14.59
N LEU A 173 -7.26 -3.13 14.41
CA LEU A 173 -8.49 -3.93 14.40
C LEU A 173 -9.27 -3.77 15.71
N SER A 174 -8.57 -3.77 16.84
CA SER A 174 -9.16 -3.69 18.18
C SER A 174 -9.51 -2.27 18.65
N THR A 175 -8.94 -1.23 18.03
CA THR A 175 -9.12 0.18 18.48
C THR A 175 -9.91 1.08 17.53
N ARG A 176 -10.03 0.73 16.25
CA ARG A 176 -10.63 1.60 15.21
C ARG A 176 -12.04 1.16 14.81
N GLY A 177 -12.69 1.99 13.99
CA GLY A 177 -14.07 1.81 13.55
C GLY A 177 -14.25 0.73 12.48
N ALA A 178 -15.51 0.45 12.14
CA ALA A 178 -15.89 -0.63 11.22
C ALA A 178 -15.25 -0.53 9.83
N LEU A 179 -15.02 0.69 9.31
CA LEU A 179 -14.42 0.90 7.99
C LEU A 179 -12.93 0.52 7.98
N GLU A 180 -12.22 0.87 9.05
CA GLU A 180 -10.81 0.56 9.25
C GLU A 180 -10.65 -0.92 9.54
N GLN A 181 -11.54 -1.52 10.34
CA GLN A 181 -11.57 -2.95 10.60
C GLN A 181 -11.69 -3.76 9.31
N GLY A 182 -12.57 -3.36 8.39
CA GLY A 182 -12.72 -4.06 7.11
C GLY A 182 -11.45 -4.03 6.28
N ALA A 183 -10.88 -2.83 6.09
CA ALA A 183 -9.61 -2.68 5.39
C ALA A 183 -8.46 -3.41 6.11
N CYS A 184 -8.54 -3.54 7.44
CA CYS A 184 -7.53 -4.22 8.25
C CYS A 184 -7.55 -5.72 8.02
N LEU A 185 -8.73 -6.34 7.91
CA LEU A 185 -8.88 -7.76 7.61
C LEU A 185 -8.39 -8.11 6.20
N ASP A 186 -8.72 -7.27 5.22
CA ASP A 186 -8.21 -7.42 3.85
C ASP A 186 -6.67 -7.38 3.86
N ALA A 187 -6.10 -6.40 4.57
CA ALA A 187 -4.65 -6.25 4.72
C ALA A 187 -4.01 -7.45 5.47
N LEU A 188 -4.60 -7.91 6.58
CA LEU A 188 -4.14 -9.09 7.33
C LEU A 188 -4.13 -10.33 6.45
N THR A 189 -5.21 -10.57 5.71
CA THR A 189 -5.30 -11.71 4.77
C THR A 189 -4.19 -11.65 3.74
N SER A 190 -3.96 -10.49 3.11
CA SER A 190 -2.90 -10.32 2.11
C SER A 190 -1.49 -10.46 2.70
N LEU A 191 -1.27 -10.07 3.96
CA LEU A 191 0.02 -10.19 4.65
C LEU A 191 0.36 -11.63 5.00
N MET A 192 -0.65 -12.41 5.38
CA MET A 192 -0.50 -13.81 5.73
C MET A 192 -0.45 -14.72 4.50
N LEU A 193 -0.96 -14.24 3.36
CA LEU A 193 -0.92 -14.98 2.09
C LEU A 193 0.53 -15.38 1.75
N ASP A 194 0.77 -16.68 1.75
CA ASP A 194 2.07 -17.31 1.52
C ASP A 194 3.23 -16.84 2.42
N SER A 195 2.93 -16.29 3.59
CA SER A 195 3.93 -15.78 4.55
C SER A 195 3.82 -16.48 5.91
N SER A 196 4.59 -17.56 6.06
CA SER A 196 4.62 -18.34 7.31
C SER A 196 5.06 -17.51 8.53
N ALA A 197 5.95 -16.53 8.33
CA ALA A 197 6.38 -15.65 9.42
C ALA A 197 5.23 -14.78 9.94
N ASN A 198 4.44 -14.20 9.04
CA ASN A 198 3.27 -13.41 9.43
C ASN A 198 2.16 -14.28 10.04
N GLN A 199 1.98 -15.53 9.57
CA GLN A 199 1.04 -16.49 10.16
C GLN A 199 1.42 -16.84 11.60
N LEU A 200 2.70 -17.11 11.87
CA LEU A 200 3.19 -17.39 13.21
C LEU A 200 3.05 -16.19 14.15
N ASP A 201 3.34 -14.97 13.66
CA ASP A 201 3.13 -13.74 14.42
C ASP A 201 1.64 -13.53 14.76
N PHE A 202 0.73 -13.91 13.85
CA PHE A 202 -0.71 -13.80 14.04
C PHE A 202 -1.21 -14.78 15.10
N GLU A 203 -0.74 -16.03 15.04
CA GLU A 203 -1.01 -17.03 16.07
C GLU A 203 -0.46 -16.59 17.43
N ALA A 204 0.77 -16.06 17.49
CA ALA A 204 1.40 -15.59 18.73
C ALA A 204 0.66 -14.39 19.37
N CYS A 205 -0.12 -13.65 18.59
CA CYS A 205 -0.98 -12.56 19.08
C CYS A 205 -2.41 -13.03 19.41
N ASN A 206 -2.69 -14.34 19.42
CA ASN A 206 -4.04 -14.90 19.54
C ASN A 206 -5.02 -14.28 18.50
N GLY A 207 -4.53 -14.00 17.29
CA GLY A 207 -5.29 -13.24 16.29
C GLY A 207 -6.63 -13.88 15.94
N ILE A 208 -6.71 -15.21 15.93
CA ILE A 208 -7.96 -15.96 15.72
C ILE A 208 -8.98 -15.67 16.81
N GLU A 209 -8.55 -15.60 18.08
CA GLU A 209 -9.45 -15.35 19.22
C GLU A 209 -9.97 -13.92 19.20
N GLU A 210 -9.11 -12.92 18.95
CA GLU A 210 -9.52 -11.51 18.83
C GLU A 210 -10.49 -11.32 17.64
N VAL A 211 -10.20 -11.94 16.50
CA VAL A 211 -11.10 -11.95 15.34
C VAL A 211 -12.45 -12.60 15.68
N ALA A 212 -12.45 -13.74 16.36
CA ALA A 212 -13.67 -14.43 16.75
C ALA A 212 -14.52 -13.62 17.76
N GLU A 213 -13.88 -12.88 18.67
CA GLU A 213 -14.55 -11.95 19.57
C GLU A 213 -15.27 -10.83 18.81
N LEU A 214 -14.61 -10.25 17.81
CA LEU A 214 -15.22 -9.23 16.96
C LEU A 214 -16.45 -9.78 16.21
N ILE A 215 -16.39 -11.00 15.65
CA ILE A 215 -17.54 -11.61 14.94
C ILE A 215 -18.74 -11.83 15.86
N ARG A 216 -18.50 -12.17 17.13
CA ARG A 216 -19.56 -12.41 18.12
C ARG A 216 -20.33 -11.15 18.48
N ASP A 217 -19.77 -9.96 18.23
CA ASP A 217 -20.52 -8.73 18.38
C ASP A 217 -21.62 -8.62 17.31
N LYS A 218 -22.87 -8.55 17.80
CA LYS A 218 -24.08 -8.53 16.97
C LYS A 218 -24.18 -7.27 16.11
N GLN A 219 -23.46 -6.20 16.47
CA GLN A 219 -23.46 -4.92 15.76
C GLN A 219 -22.49 -4.84 14.59
N VAL A 220 -21.67 -5.87 14.36
CA VAL A 220 -20.72 -5.92 13.25
C VAL A 220 -21.46 -6.11 11.92
N ASP A 221 -21.07 -5.31 10.92
CA ASP A 221 -21.57 -5.37 9.54
C ASP A 221 -21.50 -6.81 8.99
N GLU A 222 -22.54 -7.25 8.28
CA GLU A 222 -22.55 -8.58 7.67
C GLU A 222 -21.41 -8.76 6.65
N ASN A 223 -20.99 -7.68 5.97
CA ASN A 223 -19.85 -7.71 5.07
C ASN A 223 -18.54 -8.00 5.80
N LEU A 224 -18.37 -7.43 7.00
CA LEU A 224 -17.22 -7.72 7.86
C LEU A 224 -17.21 -9.19 8.28
N ARG A 225 -18.37 -9.73 8.68
CA ARG A 225 -18.50 -11.16 9.03
C ARG A 225 -18.10 -12.08 7.89
N PHE A 226 -18.46 -11.77 6.65
CA PHE A 226 -18.05 -12.57 5.50
C PHE A 226 -16.53 -12.56 5.28
N MET A 227 -15.90 -11.38 5.37
CA MET A 227 -14.44 -11.26 5.26
C MET A 227 -13.71 -12.03 6.38
N PHE A 228 -14.27 -12.05 7.58
CA PHE A 228 -13.72 -12.83 8.68
C PHE A 228 -13.74 -14.34 8.41
N TYR A 229 -14.83 -14.88 7.84
CA TYR A 229 -14.87 -16.30 7.46
C TYR A 229 -13.83 -16.64 6.39
N LEU A 230 -13.61 -15.74 5.42
CA LEU A 230 -12.55 -15.92 4.42
C LEU A 230 -11.16 -15.95 5.08
N LEU A 231 -10.89 -15.06 6.04
CA LEU A 231 -9.63 -15.03 6.75
C LEU A 231 -9.40 -16.35 7.53
N LEU A 232 -10.41 -16.85 8.23
CA LEU A 232 -10.33 -18.13 8.98
C LEU A 232 -10.13 -19.36 8.11
N ILE A 233 -10.56 -19.33 6.84
CA ILE A 233 -10.32 -20.41 5.88
C ILE A 233 -8.91 -20.30 5.27
N SER A 234 -8.35 -19.09 5.26
CA SER A 234 -7.05 -18.78 4.64
C SER A 234 -5.86 -18.96 5.58
N THR A 235 -6.11 -18.99 6.89
CA THR A 235 -5.15 -19.33 7.96
C THR A 235 -5.12 -20.82 8.22
#